data_AF-A0A1W9G6E1-F1
#
_entry.id   AF-A0A1W9G6E1-F1
#
_cell.length_a   1.000
_cell.length_b   1.000
_cell.length_c   1.000
_cell.angle_alpha   90.00
_cell.angle_beta   90.00
_cell.angle_gamma   90.00
#
_symmetry.space_group_name_H-M   'P 1'
#
loop_
_entity.id
_entity.type
_entity.pdbx_description
1 polymer ?
#
loop_
_entity_poly.entity_id
_entity_poly.type
_entity_poly.pdbx_seq_one_letter_code
_entity_poly.pdbx_strand_id
1 'polypeptide(L)'
;MLDAYTHLHELGYAHSVESWQEGRLVGGVYGVAIGGAFFAESMFTRVDDASKVALVKLVTQLQAWNFRLIDCQQSSPHVMRFGAEEIARSDFVDQLIAALKLPDRRGRWEFDKASDTGRSEESG
;
A
#
# COMPACT_ATOMS: atom_id res chain seq x y z
N MET A 1 14.75 -14.88 3.34
CA MET A 1 13.95 -13.68 3.01
C MET A 1 12.60 -14.08 2.42
N LEU A 2 12.56 -14.73 1.25
CA LEU A 2 11.29 -15.16 0.62
C LEU A 2 10.41 -15.98 1.58
N ASP A 3 10.94 -17.05 2.18
CA ASP A 3 10.18 -17.92 3.09
C ASP A 3 9.57 -17.17 4.28
N ALA A 4 10.26 -16.13 4.79
CA ALA A 4 9.75 -15.34 5.91
C ALA A 4 8.55 -14.49 5.50
N TYR A 5 8.61 -13.82 4.34
CA TYR A 5 7.47 -13.03 3.84
C TYR A 5 6.34 -13.91 3.34
N THR A 6 6.63 -15.08 2.76
CA THR A 6 5.61 -16.09 2.43
C THR A 6 4.91 -16.57 3.69
N HIS A 7 5.66 -16.86 4.75
CA HIS A 7 5.06 -17.24 6.02
C HIS A 7 4.23 -16.11 6.65
N LEU A 8 4.71 -14.87 6.60
CA LEU A 8 3.92 -13.70 7.02
C LEU A 8 2.66 -13.51 6.17
N HIS A 9 2.70 -13.83 4.88
CA HIS A 9 1.54 -13.80 3.99
C HIS A 9 0.52 -14.88 4.38
N GLU A 10 0.97 -16.10 4.66
CA GLU A 10 0.13 -17.20 5.15
C GLU A 10 -0.52 -16.87 6.51
N LEU A 11 0.23 -16.19 7.40
CA LEU A 11 -0.29 -15.67 8.66
C LEU A 11 -1.19 -14.44 8.49
N GLY A 12 -1.29 -13.90 7.27
CA GLY A 12 -2.17 -12.79 6.92
C GLY A 12 -1.63 -11.42 7.27
N TYR A 13 -0.32 -11.25 7.48
CA TYR A 13 0.34 -9.97 7.74
C TYR A 13 1.00 -9.35 6.52
N ALA A 14 1.52 -10.16 5.60
CA ALA A 14 2.14 -9.66 4.38
C ALA A 14 1.14 -9.66 3.22
N HIS A 15 1.14 -8.58 2.46
CA HIS A 15 0.17 -8.33 1.38
C HIS A 15 0.88 -7.79 0.14
N SER A 16 0.40 -8.20 -1.03
CA SER A 16 0.81 -7.67 -2.33
C SER A 16 -0.35 -6.94 -3.02
N VAL A 17 0.00 -5.93 -3.80
CA VAL A 17 -0.90 -5.31 -4.79
C VAL A 17 -0.21 -5.38 -6.14
N GLU A 18 -0.93 -5.92 -7.11
CA GLU A 18 -0.36 -6.35 -8.38
C GLU A 18 -1.00 -5.61 -9.55
N SER A 19 -0.19 -5.24 -10.52
CA SER A 19 -0.62 -4.66 -11.78
C SER A 19 -0.48 -5.70 -12.88
N TRP A 20 -1.60 -5.98 -13.55
CA TRP A 20 -1.70 -6.97 -14.62
C TRP A 20 -2.08 -6.30 -15.95
N GLN A 21 -1.41 -6.69 -17.03
CA GLN A 21 -1.73 -6.26 -18.40
C GLN A 21 -1.75 -7.50 -19.30
N GLU A 22 -2.85 -7.73 -20.00
CA GLU A 22 -3.01 -8.88 -20.92
C GLU A 22 -2.68 -10.24 -20.26
N GLY A 23 -3.10 -10.41 -18.99
CA GLY A 23 -2.84 -11.63 -18.23
C GLY A 23 -1.40 -11.79 -17.73
N ARG A 24 -0.54 -10.77 -17.92
CA ARG A 24 0.85 -10.77 -17.43
C ARG A 24 1.00 -9.85 -16.23
N LEU A 25 1.74 -10.32 -15.23
CA LEU A 25 2.15 -9.52 -14.09
C LEU A 25 3.24 -8.54 -14.53
N VAL A 26 2.91 -7.25 -14.57
CA VAL A 26 3.77 -6.18 -15.11
C VAL A 26 4.29 -5.21 -14.05
N GLY A 27 3.81 -5.29 -12.82
CA GLY A 27 4.33 -4.51 -11.70
C GLY A 27 3.61 -4.85 -10.40
N GLY A 28 4.11 -4.32 -9.29
CA GLY A 28 3.46 -4.50 -8.01
C GLY A 28 4.28 -3.96 -6.85
N VAL A 29 3.66 -3.96 -5.68
CA VAL A 29 4.24 -3.60 -4.39
C VAL A 29 3.84 -4.66 -3.36
N TYR A 30 4.74 -4.98 -2.43
CA TYR A 30 4.39 -5.80 -1.28
C TYR A 30 4.92 -5.18 0.01
N GLY A 31 4.29 -5.56 1.11
CA GLY A 31 4.64 -5.06 2.43
C GLY A 31 3.91 -5.78 3.54
N VAL A 32 4.09 -5.29 4.77
CA VAL A 32 3.51 -5.86 5.99
C VAL A 32 2.53 -4.87 6.60
N ALA A 33 1.37 -5.35 7.03
CA ALA A 33 0.37 -4.55 7.73
C ALA A 33 0.30 -4.94 9.21
N ILE A 34 0.46 -3.96 10.10
CA ILE A 34 0.31 -4.12 11.56
C ILE A 34 -0.46 -2.91 12.10
N GLY A 35 -1.57 -3.18 12.79
CA GLY A 35 -2.55 -2.16 13.14
C GLY A 35 -2.96 -1.35 11.90
N GLY A 36 -2.86 -0.02 12.00
CA GLY A 36 -3.07 0.91 10.88
C GLY A 36 -1.79 1.41 10.24
N ALA A 37 -0.67 0.66 10.33
CA ALA A 37 0.58 0.96 9.64
C ALA A 37 0.85 -0.07 8.55
N PHE A 38 1.29 0.39 7.38
CA PHE A 38 1.77 -0.45 6.29
C PHE A 38 3.25 -0.19 6.02
N PHE A 39 4.08 -1.21 6.13
CA PHE A 39 5.51 -1.15 5.86
C PHE A 39 5.74 -1.61 4.43
N ALA A 40 6.01 -0.67 3.53
CA ALA A 40 6.24 -0.94 2.12
C ALA A 40 7.68 -1.46 1.92
N GLU A 41 7.81 -2.74 1.60
CA GLU A 41 9.12 -3.41 1.57
C GLU A 41 9.80 -3.25 0.21
N SER A 42 9.05 -3.49 -0.87
CA SER A 42 9.60 -3.35 -2.20
C SER A 42 8.52 -3.23 -3.26
N MET A 43 8.94 -2.78 -4.44
CA MET A 43 8.14 -2.71 -5.65
C MET A 43 8.96 -3.13 -6.86
N PHE A 44 8.29 -3.60 -7.89
CA PHE A 44 8.91 -3.88 -9.18
C PHE A 44 8.03 -3.36 -10.31
N THR A 45 8.66 -3.06 -11.45
CA THR A 45 7.98 -2.59 -12.65
C THR A 45 8.62 -3.25 -13.87
N ARG A 46 7.80 -3.74 -14.80
CA ARG A 46 8.20 -4.34 -16.09
C ARG A 46 7.63 -3.58 -17.28
N VAL A 47 6.53 -2.88 -17.05
CA VAL A 47 5.94 -1.89 -17.97
C VAL A 47 5.97 -0.55 -17.25
N ASP A 48 6.12 0.54 -18.00
CA ASP A 48 6.13 1.89 -17.43
C ASP A 48 4.88 2.13 -16.58
N ASP A 49 5.09 2.80 -15.44
CA ASP A 49 4.08 3.17 -14.45
C ASP A 49 3.29 2.02 -13.78
N ALA A 50 3.58 0.75 -14.08
CA ALA A 50 2.85 -0.38 -13.52
C ALA A 50 2.94 -0.45 -11.98
N SER A 51 4.12 -0.21 -11.39
CA SER A 51 4.27 -0.13 -9.92
C SER A 51 3.53 1.07 -9.32
N LYS A 52 3.43 2.18 -10.06
CA LYS A 52 2.73 3.40 -9.62
C LYS A 52 1.23 3.15 -9.50
N VAL A 53 0.65 2.47 -10.49
CA VAL A 53 -0.77 2.10 -10.47
C VAL A 53 -1.08 1.22 -9.25
N ALA A 54 -0.23 0.22 -8.97
CA ALA A 54 -0.37 -0.63 -7.78
C ALA A 54 -0.25 0.20 -6.48
N LEU A 55 0.73 1.10 -6.39
CA LEU A 55 0.92 1.96 -5.23
C LEU A 55 -0.26 2.91 -5.01
N VAL A 56 -0.75 3.59 -6.04
CA VAL A 56 -1.91 4.49 -5.93
C VAL A 56 -3.14 3.72 -5.45
N LYS A 57 -3.40 2.54 -6.01
CA LYS A 57 -4.51 1.69 -5.56
C LYS A 57 -4.35 1.25 -4.11
N LEU A 58 -3.14 0.85 -3.71
CA LEU A 58 -2.83 0.52 -2.33
C LEU A 58 -3.11 1.71 -1.40
N VAL A 59 -2.55 2.88 -1.69
CA VAL A 59 -2.72 4.10 -0.87
C VAL A 59 -4.20 4.46 -0.71
N THR A 60 -4.96 4.48 -1.80
CA THR A 60 -6.41 4.78 -1.75
C THR A 60 -7.15 3.78 -0.87
N GLN A 61 -6.83 2.49 -0.98
CA GLN A 61 -7.49 1.47 -0.19
C GLN A 61 -7.10 1.54 1.30
N LEU A 62 -5.83 1.77 1.60
CA LEU A 62 -5.34 1.97 2.96
C LEU A 62 -6.01 3.17 3.63
N GLN A 63 -6.18 4.28 2.91
CA GLN A 63 -6.95 5.44 3.38
C GLN A 63 -8.41 5.09 3.68
N ALA A 64 -9.09 4.36 2.78
CA ALA A 64 -10.46 3.90 3.01
C ALA A 64 -10.59 2.96 4.22
N TRP A 65 -9.54 2.19 4.52
CA TRP A 65 -9.45 1.34 5.71
C TRP A 65 -8.90 2.05 6.95
N ASN A 66 -8.74 3.37 6.91
CA ASN A 66 -8.26 4.21 8.01
C ASN A 66 -6.83 3.87 8.50
N PHE A 67 -5.98 3.36 7.60
CA PHE A 67 -4.54 3.31 7.87
C PHE A 67 -4.00 4.74 8.03
N ARG A 68 -3.02 4.88 8.90
CA ARG A 68 -2.48 6.15 9.36
C ARG A 68 -1.09 6.42 8.83
N LEU A 69 -0.35 5.37 8.51
CA LEU A 69 1.07 5.45 8.16
C LEU A 69 1.42 4.44 7.07
N ILE A 70 2.14 4.91 6.06
CA ILE A 70 2.88 4.06 5.15
C ILE A 70 4.36 4.35 5.38
N ASP A 71 5.10 3.36 5.86
CA ASP A 71 6.54 3.46 6.05
C ASP A 71 7.26 3.02 4.77
N CYS A 72 8.02 3.95 4.19
CA CYS A 72 8.83 3.74 3.00
C CYS A 72 10.31 3.48 3.31
N GLN A 73 10.66 3.36 4.60
CA GLN A 73 12.00 3.08 5.11
C GLN A 73 13.04 4.16 4.76
N GLN A 74 13.78 3.96 3.68
CA GLN A 74 14.83 4.89 3.24
C GLN A 74 14.26 5.83 2.18
N SER A 75 14.47 7.12 2.37
CA SER A 75 14.12 8.10 1.35
C SER A 75 14.94 7.87 0.09
N SER A 76 14.28 8.03 -1.04
CA SER A 76 14.94 8.03 -2.34
C SER A 76 14.21 9.01 -3.27
N PRO A 77 14.89 9.58 -4.28
CA PRO A 77 14.22 10.44 -5.25
C PRO A 77 13.01 9.78 -5.93
N HIS A 78 13.01 8.45 -6.05
CA HIS A 78 11.88 7.70 -6.60
C HIS A 78 10.67 7.76 -5.67
N VAL A 79 10.85 7.48 -4.37
CA VAL A 79 9.76 7.43 -3.39
C VAL A 79 9.21 8.83 -3.09
N MET A 80 10.08 9.85 -3.02
CA MET A 80 9.65 11.25 -2.82
C MET A 80 8.74 11.76 -3.96
N ARG A 81 8.93 11.28 -5.20
CA ARG A 81 8.05 11.63 -6.34
C ARG A 81 6.62 11.10 -6.18
N PHE A 82 6.37 10.16 -5.27
CA PHE A 82 5.04 9.67 -4.93
C PHE A 82 4.38 10.41 -3.77
N GLY A 83 5.00 11.50 -3.29
CA GLY A 83 4.49 12.28 -2.17
C GLY A 83 4.91 11.74 -0.81
N ALA A 84 5.96 10.92 -0.74
CA ALA A 84 6.59 10.60 0.54
C ALA A 84 7.25 11.85 1.13
N GLU A 85 7.26 11.94 2.46
CA GLU A 85 7.85 13.03 3.21
C GLU A 85 8.86 12.47 4.22
N GLU A 86 10.00 13.16 4.35
CA GLU A 86 10.92 12.88 5.45
C GLU A 86 10.43 13.61 6.70
N ILE A 87 10.24 12.86 7.78
CA ILE A 87 9.82 13.39 9.08
C ILE A 87 10.89 13.12 10.13
N ALA A 88 10.88 13.89 11.21
CA ALA A 88 11.77 13.61 12.34
C ALA A 88 11.45 12.23 12.92
N ARG A 89 12.49 11.54 13.41
CA ARG A 89 12.33 10.21 14.02
C ARG A 89 11.33 10.20 15.17
N SER A 90 11.27 11.27 15.98
CA SER A 90 10.27 11.42 17.05
C SER A 90 8.85 11.36 16.50
N ASP A 91 8.60 12.11 15.43
CA ASP A 91 7.28 12.24 14.82
C ASP A 91 6.86 10.93 14.17
N PHE A 92 7.79 10.23 13.53
CA PHE A 92 7.57 8.87 13.03
C PHE A 92 7.18 7.90 14.14
N VAL A 93 7.92 7.89 15.24
CA VAL A 93 7.65 6.99 16.38
C VAL A 93 6.28 7.29 16.99
N ASP A 94 5.91 8.56 17.15
CA ASP A 94 4.60 8.94 17.69
C ASP A 94 3.45 8.51 16.76
N GLN A 95 3.60 8.72 15.45
CA GLN A 95 2.63 8.27 14.45
C GLN A 95 2.53 6.75 14.40
N LEU A 96 3.66 6.04 14.47
CA LEU A 96 3.70 4.58 14.49
C LEU A 96 2.99 4.03 15.73
N ILE A 97 3.27 4.56 16.93
CA ILE A 97 2.59 4.15 18.16
C ILE A 97 1.08 4.37 18.06
N ALA A 98 0.64 5.47 17.47
CA ALA A 98 -0.78 5.72 17.25
C ALA A 98 -1.39 4.74 16.25
N ALA A 99 -0.70 4.43 15.16
CA ALA A 99 -1.14 3.48 14.14
C ALA A 99 -1.25 2.05 14.69
N LEU A 100 -0.29 1.62 15.50
CA LEU A 100 -0.26 0.27 16.10
C LEU A 100 -1.38 0.02 17.13
N LYS A 101 -2.08 1.07 17.59
CA LYS A 101 -3.27 0.93 18.45
C LYS A 101 -4.54 0.61 17.67
N LEU A 102 -4.53 0.77 16.34
CA LEU A 102 -5.67 0.43 15.50
C LEU A 102 -5.75 -1.10 15.32
N PRO A 103 -6.95 -1.66 15.06
CA PRO A 103 -7.09 -3.10 14.84
C PRO A 103 -6.25 -3.59 13.65
N ASP A 104 -5.65 -4.76 13.78
CA ASP A 104 -4.99 -5.43 12.65
C ASP A 104 -6.01 -5.76 11.55
N ARG A 105 -5.59 -5.67 10.30
CA ARG A 105 -6.35 -6.17 9.14
C ARG A 105 -5.71 -7.44 8.57
N ARG A 106 -5.72 -8.51 9.37
CA ARG A 106 -5.11 -9.79 8.97
C ARG A 106 -5.94 -10.54 7.94
N GLY A 107 -5.27 -11.43 7.21
CA GLY A 107 -5.87 -12.38 6.29
C GLY A 107 -5.83 -11.92 4.85
N ARG A 108 -6.68 -12.51 4.02
CA ARG A 108 -6.73 -12.18 2.59
C ARG A 108 -7.39 -10.82 2.40
N TRP A 109 -6.68 -9.90 1.73
CA TRP A 109 -7.24 -8.61 1.35
C TRP A 109 -8.06 -8.73 0.06
N GLU A 110 -9.25 -8.17 0.11
CA GLU A 110 -10.08 -7.91 -1.06
C GLU A 110 -10.38 -6.42 -1.04
N PHE A 111 -9.99 -5.72 -2.12
CA PHE A 111 -10.20 -4.28 -2.22
C PHE A 111 -11.68 -3.99 -2.37
N ASP A 112 -12.12 -2.89 -1.76
CA ASP A 112 -13.49 -2.46 -1.85
C ASP A 112 -13.80 -2.15 -3.33
N LYS A 113 -14.98 -2.58 -3.79
CA LYS A 113 -15.42 -2.21 -5.13
C LYS A 113 -15.53 -0.69 -5.16
N ALA A 114 -14.98 -0.07 -6.20
CA ALA A 114 -15.17 1.36 -6.42
C ALA A 114 -16.68 1.64 -6.35
N SER A 115 -17.10 2.43 -5.37
CA SER A 115 -18.47 2.93 -5.35
C SER A 115 -18.64 3.78 -6.60
N ASP A 116 -19.63 3.46 -7.41
CA ASP A 116 -20.03 4.24 -8.58
C ASP A 116 -20.67 5.56 -8.12
N THR A 117 -19.86 6.43 -7.52
CA THR A 117 -20.27 7.77 -7.13
C THR A 117 -20.14 8.67 -8.34
N GLY A 118 -21.18 8.63 -9.18
CA GLY A 118 -21.69 9.78 -9.93
C GLY A 118 -20.83 10.30 -11.10
N ARG A 119 -20.91 9.64 -12.26
CA ARG A 119 -21.03 10.39 -13.52
C ARG A 119 -22.50 10.66 -13.77
N SER A 120 -23.07 11.60 -13.01
CA SER A 120 -24.31 12.25 -13.44
C SER A 120 -24.03 13.00 -14.74
N GLU A 121 -24.83 12.68 -15.73
CA GLU A 121 -24.86 13.26 -17.06
C GLU A 121 -24.97 14.79 -17.00
N GLU A 122 -24.05 15.51 -17.63
CA GLU A 122 -24.38 16.80 -18.23
C GLU A 122 -24.55 16.56 -19.73
N SER A 123 -25.79 16.20 -20.08
CA SER A 123 -26.38 16.46 -21.39
C SER A 123 -27.05 17.82 -21.31
N GLY A 124 -26.65 18.75 -22.19
CA GLY A 124 -27.25 20.08 -22.33
C GLY A 124 -26.47 20.93 -23.31
#